data_AF-A0A7Z2VQL9-F1
#
_entry.id   AF-A0A7Z2VQL9-F1
#
_cell.length_a   1.000
_cell.length_b   1.000
_cell.length_c   1.000
_cell.angle_alpha   90.00
_cell.angle_beta   90.00
_cell.angle_gamma   90.00
#
_symmetry.space_group_name_H-M   'P 1'
#
loop_
_entity.id
_entity.type
_entity.pdbx_description
1 polymer ?
#
loop_
_entity_poly.entity_id
_entity_poly.type
_entity_poly.pdbx_seq_one_letter_code
_entity_poly.pdbx_strand_id
1 'polypeptide(L)'
;MNVSNQEQKQVRLKQFLKILSEDPSLFNQERHEECRSLSELLMYTGYLPRNESVDMAELVSQLLKKMGLEAGLEDMMDYVMNGGTVDDFMNTGRQELN
;
A
#
# COMPACT_ATOMS: atom_id res chain seq x y z
N MET A 1 -22.20 -23.01 -19.83
CA MET A 1 -20.81 -22.73 -20.25
C MET A 1 -20.36 -21.42 -19.61
N ASN A 2 -19.61 -21.46 -18.50
CA ASN A 2 -19.04 -20.23 -17.87
C ASN A 2 -17.70 -20.49 -17.14
N VAL A 3 -17.21 -21.73 -17.15
CA VAL A 3 -16.00 -22.19 -16.43
C VAL A 3 -14.71 -21.75 -17.16
N SER A 4 -14.78 -21.64 -18.50
CA SER A 4 -13.65 -21.28 -19.37
C SER A 4 -13.09 -19.88 -19.11
N ASN A 5 -13.91 -18.91 -18.68
CA ASN A 5 -13.45 -17.53 -18.45
C ASN A 5 -12.62 -17.42 -17.15
N GLN A 6 -13.01 -18.15 -16.11
CA GLN A 6 -12.33 -18.11 -14.81
C GLN A 6 -10.96 -18.78 -14.88
N GLU A 7 -10.86 -19.93 -15.55
CA GLU A 7 -9.59 -20.62 -15.78
C GLU A 7 -8.64 -19.77 -16.65
N GLN A 8 -9.14 -19.13 -17.71
CA GLN A 8 -8.33 -18.22 -18.52
C GLN A 8 -7.82 -17.02 -17.73
N LYS A 9 -8.64 -16.44 -16.84
CA LYS A 9 -8.22 -15.36 -15.94
C LYS A 9 -7.14 -15.82 -14.96
N GLN A 10 -7.27 -17.02 -14.39
CA GLN A 10 -6.27 -17.59 -13.49
C GLN A 10 -4.93 -17.85 -14.21
N VAL A 11 -4.98 -18.34 -15.45
CA VAL A 11 -3.76 -18.55 -16.25
C VAL A 11 -3.07 -17.22 -16.56
N ARG A 12 -3.83 -16.19 -16.96
CA ARG A 12 -3.31 -14.84 -17.21
C ARG A 12 -2.69 -14.23 -15.96
N LEU A 13 -3.37 -14.35 -14.82
CA LEU A 13 -2.86 -13.85 -13.54
C LEU A 13 -1.56 -14.57 -13.14
N LYS A 14 -1.49 -15.90 -13.26
CA LYS A 14 -0.26 -16.65 -12.98
C LYS A 14 0.90 -16.21 -13.87
N GLN A 15 0.66 -16.00 -15.16
CA GLN A 15 1.68 -15.48 -16.07
C GLN A 15 2.13 -14.07 -15.70
N PHE A 16 1.18 -13.19 -15.38
CA PHE A 16 1.47 -11.83 -14.95
C PHE A 16 2.32 -11.80 -13.66
N LEU A 17 1.92 -12.55 -12.64
CA LEU A 17 2.67 -12.66 -11.38
C LEU A 17 4.06 -13.27 -11.59
N LYS A 18 4.20 -14.23 -12.51
CA LYS A 18 5.50 -14.78 -12.90
C LYS A 18 6.39 -13.71 -13.54
N ILE A 19 5.87 -12.95 -14.50
CA ILE A 19 6.61 -11.86 -15.15
C ILE A 19 7.05 -10.83 -14.12
N LEU A 20 6.15 -10.41 -13.22
CA LEU A 20 6.49 -9.49 -12.14
C LEU A 20 7.59 -10.06 -11.23
N SER A 21 7.53 -11.33 -10.86
CA SER A 21 8.54 -11.93 -9.98
C SER A 21 9.95 -11.97 -10.60
N GLU A 22 10.04 -11.90 -11.92
CA GLU A 22 11.29 -11.91 -12.67
C GLU A 22 11.79 -10.49 -13.01
N ASP A 23 11.03 -9.44 -12.65
CA ASP A 23 11.36 -8.05 -12.99
C ASP A 23 12.43 -7.47 -12.04
N PRO A 24 13.67 -7.19 -12.52
CA PRO A 24 14.75 -6.65 -11.72
C PRO A 24 14.46 -5.25 -11.17
N SER A 25 13.58 -4.48 -11.83
CA SER A 25 13.22 -3.13 -11.40
C SER A 25 12.45 -3.12 -10.08
N LEU A 26 11.77 -4.22 -9.73
CA LEU A 26 11.10 -4.38 -8.43
C LEU A 26 12.09 -4.67 -7.29
N PHE A 27 13.30 -5.16 -7.59
CA PHE A 27 14.34 -5.45 -6.61
C PHE A 27 15.28 -4.26 -6.37
N ASN A 28 15.26 -3.25 -7.24
CA ASN A 28 16.10 -2.07 -7.13
C ASN A 28 15.48 -1.03 -6.19
N GLN A 29 15.49 -1.34 -4.89
CA GLN A 29 15.28 -0.37 -3.83
C GLN A 29 16.59 0.40 -3.55
N GLU A 30 17.24 0.94 -4.60
CA GLU A 30 18.42 1.81 -4.49
C GLU A 30 18.06 3.29 -4.23
N ARG A 31 16.93 3.50 -3.56
CA ARG A 31 16.69 4.72 -2.78
C ARG A 31 16.28 4.27 -1.39
N HIS A 32 17.28 3.96 -0.58
CA HIS A 32 17.14 4.07 0.86
C HIS A 32 16.88 5.55 1.20
N GLU A 33 15.68 6.05 0.92
CA GLU A 33 15.06 6.93 1.90
C GLU A 33 14.99 6.11 3.18
N GLU A 34 15.44 6.67 4.30
CA GLU A 34 15.56 6.00 5.59
C GLU A 34 14.25 5.26 5.93
N CYS A 35 14.18 3.98 5.56
CA CYS A 35 13.04 3.13 5.84
C CYS A 35 13.03 2.92 7.34
N ARG A 36 12.16 3.65 8.03
CA ARG A 36 11.94 3.47 9.47
C ARG A 36 11.57 2.02 9.72
N SER A 37 12.17 1.45 10.76
CA SER A 37 11.80 0.13 11.25
C SER A 37 10.31 0.08 11.61
N LEU A 38 9.68 -1.10 11.50
CA LEU A 38 8.29 -1.27 11.93
C LEU A 38 8.10 -0.84 13.39
N SER A 39 9.06 -1.14 14.27
CA SER A 39 9.06 -0.69 15.67
C SER A 39 8.97 0.83 15.79
N GLU A 40 9.69 1.59 14.97
CA GLU A 40 9.62 3.05 14.98
C GLU A 40 8.27 3.56 14.47
N LEU A 41 7.69 2.92 13.45
CA LEU A 41 6.36 3.26 12.94
C LEU A 41 5.26 3.01 13.98
N LEU A 42 5.35 1.88 14.71
CA LEU A 42 4.43 1.56 15.81
C LEU A 42 4.53 2.57 16.95
N MET A 43 5.76 2.94 17.35
CA MET A 43 5.95 3.98 18.37
C MET A 43 5.41 5.34 17.90
N TYR A 44 5.65 5.71 16.65
CA TYR A 44 5.22 7.01 16.09
C TYR A 44 3.69 7.15 16.04
N THR A 45 3.00 6.06 15.72
CA THR A 45 1.52 6.01 15.70
C THR A 45 0.92 5.85 17.09
N GLY A 46 1.69 5.34 18.07
CA GLY A 46 1.16 4.92 19.36
C GLY A 46 0.43 3.58 19.29
N TYR A 47 0.62 2.84 18.20
CA TYR A 47 0.00 1.53 18.00
C TYR A 47 0.64 0.51 18.95
N LEU A 48 -0.17 -0.09 19.82
CA LEU A 48 0.26 -1.08 20.80
C LEU A 48 -0.25 -2.47 20.41
N PRO A 49 0.58 -3.33 19.79
CA PRO A 49 0.18 -4.69 19.48
C PRO A 49 0.06 -5.48 20.78
N ARG A 50 -1.16 -5.83 21.19
CA ARG A 50 -1.43 -6.51 22.48
C ARG A 50 -1.11 -8.02 22.42
N ASN A 51 0.11 -8.37 22.01
CA ASN A 51 0.53 -9.74 21.66
C ASN A 51 -0.25 -10.34 20.47
N GLU A 52 -0.85 -9.49 19.65
CA GLU A 52 -1.60 -9.86 18.44
C GLU A 52 -0.81 -9.48 17.19
N SER A 53 -1.21 -10.03 16.04
CA SER A 53 -0.68 -9.61 14.75
C SER A 53 -0.97 -8.13 14.52
N VAL A 54 -0.02 -7.41 13.92
CA VAL A 54 -0.21 -6.01 13.55
C VAL A 54 -1.24 -5.91 12.44
N ASP A 55 -2.32 -5.18 12.69
CA ASP A 55 -3.25 -4.76 11.65
C ASP A 55 -2.60 -3.63 10.84
N MET A 56 -2.06 -4.00 9.67
CA MET A 56 -1.41 -3.05 8.77
C MET A 56 -2.39 -2.03 8.19
N ALA A 57 -3.69 -2.36 8.09
CA ALA A 57 -4.69 -1.42 7.59
C ALA A 57 -4.92 -0.28 8.58
N GLU A 58 -5.05 -0.63 9.86
CA GLU A 58 -5.16 0.35 10.93
C GLU A 58 -3.86 1.15 11.10
N LEU A 59 -2.69 0.48 11.05
CA LEU A 59 -1.39 1.15 11.15
C LEU A 59 -1.20 2.19 10.04
N VAL A 60 -1.46 1.82 8.79
CA VAL A 60 -1.33 2.75 7.65
C VAL A 60 -2.34 3.89 7.77
N SER A 61 -3.58 3.62 8.19
CA SER A 61 -4.58 4.66 8.42
C SER A 61 -4.14 5.66 9.51
N GLN A 62 -3.51 5.19 10.59
CA GLN A 62 -2.93 6.07 11.62
C GLN A 62 -1.74 6.88 11.10
N LEU A 63 -0.89 6.28 10.26
CA LEU A 63 0.21 6.99 9.62
C LEU A 63 -0.28 8.12 8.70
N LEU A 64 -1.31 7.86 7.88
CA LEU A 64 -1.92 8.86 7.00
C LEU A 64 -2.48 10.04 7.81
N LYS A 65 -3.21 9.77 8.88
CA LYS A 65 -3.71 10.81 9.81
C LYS A 65 -2.58 11.63 10.44
N LYS A 66 -1.49 10.99 10.86
CA LYS A 66 -0.31 11.70 11.38
C LYS A 66 0.40 12.56 10.33
N MET A 67 0.19 12.30 9.05
CA MET A 67 0.68 13.12 7.95
C MET A 67 -0.29 14.24 7.56
N GLY A 68 -1.41 14.39 8.28
CA GLY A 68 -2.42 15.43 8.02
C GLY A 68 -3.47 15.03 6.99
N LEU A 69 -3.51 13.77 6.58
CA LEU A 69 -4.54 13.24 5.67
C LEU A 69 -5.70 12.72 6.51
N GLU A 70 -6.89 13.30 6.35
CA GLU A 70 -8.15 12.81 6.94
C GLU A 70 -8.71 11.60 6.16
N ALA A 71 -7.83 10.69 5.75
CA ALA A 71 -8.15 9.54 4.92
C ALA A 71 -7.47 8.27 5.49
N GLY A 72 -8.13 7.13 5.31
CA GLY A 72 -7.63 5.82 5.72
C GLY A 72 -6.98 5.03 4.57
N LEU A 73 -6.51 3.82 4.89
CA LEU A 73 -6.04 2.89 3.88
C LEU A 73 -7.13 2.58 2.84
N GLU A 74 -8.39 2.46 3.26
CA GLU A 74 -9.50 2.16 2.35
C GLU A 74 -9.65 3.24 1.27
N ASP A 75 -9.58 4.53 1.65
CA ASP A 75 -9.65 5.65 0.72
C ASP A 75 -8.47 5.67 -0.25
N MET A 76 -7.26 5.38 0.26
CA MET A 76 -6.06 5.26 -0.57
C MET A 76 -6.21 4.11 -1.58
N MET A 77 -6.72 2.97 -1.13
CA MET A 77 -6.93 1.80 -2.00
C MET A 77 -8.02 2.06 -3.04
N ASP A 78 -9.11 2.75 -2.68
CA ASP A 78 -10.14 3.16 -3.63
C ASP A 78 -9.57 4.10 -4.70
N TYR A 79 -8.76 5.09 -4.31
CA TYR A 79 -8.07 5.99 -5.23
C TYR A 79 -7.16 5.23 -6.22
N VAL A 80 -6.38 4.27 -5.72
CA VAL A 80 -5.49 3.43 -6.54
C VAL A 80 -6.29 2.51 -7.48
N MET A 81 -7.39 1.92 -6.99
CA MET A 81 -8.27 1.08 -7.82
C MET A 81 -8.95 1.87 -8.94
N ASN A 82 -9.18 3.17 -8.73
CA ASN A 82 -9.71 4.09 -9.73
C ASN A 82 -8.64 4.65 -10.70
N GLY A 83 -7.41 4.14 -10.65
CA GLY A 83 -6.33 4.44 -11.60
C GLY A 83 -5.35 5.51 -11.14
N GLY A 84 -5.44 5.96 -9.89
CA GLY A 84 -4.44 6.83 -9.27
C GLY A 84 -3.21 6.08 -8.77
N THR A 85 -2.19 6.81 -8.33
CA THR A 85 -0.98 6.24 -7.70
C THR A 85 -0.91 6.59 -6.21
N VAL A 86 -0.13 5.82 -5.44
CA VAL A 86 0.14 6.11 -4.02
C VAL A 86 0.83 7.47 -3.89
N ASP A 87 1.80 7.78 -4.75
CA ASP A 87 2.49 9.07 -4.72
C ASP A 87 1.53 10.23 -4.96
N ASP A 88 0.62 10.12 -5.93
CA ASP A 88 -0.38 11.15 -6.20
C ASP A 88 -1.31 11.36 -5.00
N PHE A 89 -1.79 10.27 -4.39
CA PHE A 89 -2.62 10.32 -3.19
C PHE A 89 -1.91 10.98 -1.99
N MET A 90 -0.63 10.70 -1.83
CA MET A 90 0.18 11.30 -0.75
C MET A 90 0.44 12.79 -0.97
N ASN A 91 0.36 13.26 -2.23
CA ASN A 91 0.56 14.66 -2.59
C ASN A 91 -0.73 15.49 -2.59
N THR A 92 -1.91 14.89 -2.78
CA THR A 92 -3.18 15.62 -2.83
C THR A 92 -3.54 16.28 -1.50
N GLY A 93 -3.40 15.60 -0.36
CA GLY A 93 -3.74 16.23 0.93
C GLY A 93 -2.66 17.16 1.50
N ARG A 94 -1.54 17.37 0.82
CA ARG A 94 -0.59 18.45 1.14
C ARG A 94 -0.97 19.80 0.55
N GLN A 95 -2.00 19.87 -0.31
CA GLN A 95 -2.34 21.08 -1.08
C GLN A 95 -3.36 22.01 -0.38
N GLU A 96 -3.98 21.63 0.74
CA GLU A 96 -4.99 22.48 1.42
C GLU A 96 -4.43 23.46 2.48
N LEU A 97 -3.10 23.65 2.55
CA LEU A 97 -2.43 24.54 3.53
C LEU A 97 -1.65 25.71 2.91
N ASN A 98 -2.11 26.27 1.78
CA ASN A 98 -1.62 27.58 1.30
C ASN A 98 -2.77 28.58 1.10
#